data_AF-A0A497SBA6-F1
#
_entry.id   AF-A0A497SBA6-F1
#
_cell.length_a   1.000
_cell.length_b   1.000
_cell.length_c   1.000
_cell.angle_alpha   90.00
_cell.angle_beta   90.00
_cell.angle_gamma   90.00
#
_symmetry.space_group_name_H-M   'P 1'
#
loop_
_entity.id
_entity.type
_entity.pdbx_description
1 polymer ?
#
loop_
_entity_poly.entity_id
_entity_poly.type
_entity_poly.pdbx_seq_one_letter_code
_entity_poly.pdbx_strand_id
1 'polypeptide(L)'
;MDKMEDYLIAMGFLLIFLGIIAIIIGGILSFTSNESKGEIKGGGIVFIGPIPIAFGTDSYSIIIIAILMLMLMFLYFIFFQRL
;
A
#
# COMPACT_ATOMS: atom_id res chain seq x y z
N MET A 1 -33.66 8.32 16.27
CA MET A 1 -32.20 8.14 16.48
C MET A 1 -31.65 7.19 15.41
N ASP A 2 -32.24 6.01 15.25
CA ASP A 2 -31.89 4.96 14.25
C ASP A 2 -31.50 5.48 12.85
N LYS A 3 -32.37 6.28 12.22
CA LYS A 3 -32.15 6.76 10.84
C LYS A 3 -30.88 7.62 10.68
N MET A 4 -30.47 8.36 11.71
CA MET A 4 -29.26 9.20 11.63
C MET A 4 -27.99 8.36 11.59
N GLU A 5 -27.98 7.24 12.31
CA GLU A 5 -26.86 6.30 12.33
C GLU A 5 -26.73 5.61 10.96
N ASP A 6 -27.86 5.23 10.36
CA ASP A 6 -27.90 4.68 8.99
C ASP A 6 -27.33 5.66 7.95
N TYR A 7 -27.65 6.95 8.04
CA TYR A 7 -27.11 7.98 7.14
C TYR A 7 -25.59 8.16 7.31
N LEU A 8 -25.09 8.13 8.54
CA LEU A 8 -23.65 8.25 8.82
C LEU A 8 -22.88 7.05 8.27
N ILE A 9 -23.41 5.84 8.44
CA ILE A 9 -22.82 4.62 7.89
C ILE A 9 -22.81 4.67 6.36
N ALA A 10 -23.94 5.06 5.74
CA ALA A 10 -24.04 5.18 4.29
C ALA A 10 -23.06 6.23 3.72
N MET A 11 -22.90 7.38 4.37
CA MET A 11 -21.91 8.39 3.97
C MET A 11 -20.48 7.89 4.12
N GLY A 12 -20.17 7.14 5.19
CA GLY A 12 -18.85 6.53 5.38
C GLY A 12 -18.52 5.55 4.25
N PHE A 13 -19.45 4.66 3.90
CA PHE A 13 -19.29 3.75 2.77
C PHE A 13 -19.12 4.49 1.44
N LEU A 14 -19.91 5.53 1.21
CA LEU A 14 -19.82 6.35 0.00
C LEU A 14 -18.46 7.03 -0.12
N LEU A 15 -17.90 7.53 0.99
CA LEU A 15 -16.59 8.16 1.03
C LEU A 15 -15.45 7.16 0.75
N ILE A 16 -15.52 5.96 1.34
CA ILE A 16 -14.56 4.87 1.05
C ILE A 16 -14.60 4.53 -0.44
N PHE A 17 -15.80 4.40 -1.00
CA PHE A 17 -15.98 4.05 -2.41
C PHE A 17 -15.40 5.13 -3.34
N LEU A 18 -15.67 6.41 -3.04
CA LEU A 18 -15.06 7.54 -3.73
C LEU A 18 -13.53 7.54 -3.62
N GLY A 19 -13.00 7.23 -2.44
CA GLY A 19 -11.56 7.13 -2.21
C GLY A 19 -10.92 6.06 -3.10
N ILE A 20 -11.53 4.87 -3.19
CA ILE A 20 -11.05 3.79 -4.05
C ILE A 20 -11.07 4.22 -5.53
N ILE A 21 -12.16 4.83 -5.99
CA ILE A 21 -12.27 5.34 -7.37
C ILE A 21 -11.18 6.39 -7.65
N ALA A 22 -10.96 7.33 -6.73
CA ALA A 22 -9.93 8.36 -6.89
C ALA A 22 -8.52 7.78 -6.97
N ILE A 23 -8.19 6.77 -6.16
CA ILE A 23 -6.89 6.06 -6.21
C ILE A 23 -6.72 5.37 -7.56
N ILE A 24 -7.75 4.69 -8.07
CA ILE A 24 -7.70 4.00 -9.36
C ILE A 24 -7.49 5.00 -10.50
N ILE A 25 -8.25 6.10 -10.54
CA ILE A 25 -8.11 7.15 -11.55
C ILE A 25 -6.72 7.78 -11.48
N GLY A 26 -6.25 8.13 -10.27
CA GLY A 26 -4.91 8.67 -10.05
C GLY A 26 -3.83 7.73 -10.56
N GLY A 27 -3.94 6.42 -10.25
CA GLY A 27 -3.03 5.41 -10.76
C GLY A 27 -3.01 5.36 -12.29
N ILE A 28 -4.18 5.25 -12.93
CA ILE A 28 -4.28 5.20 -14.40
C ILE A 28 -3.69 6.46 -15.05
N LEU A 29 -3.96 7.64 -14.50
CA LEU A 29 -3.41 8.90 -15.00
C LEU A 29 -1.89 8.96 -14.83
N SER A 30 -1.33 8.45 -13.73
CA SER A 30 0.12 8.35 -13.55
C SER A 30 0.79 7.43 -14.58
N PHE A 31 0.08 6.41 -15.09
CA PHE A 31 0.60 5.55 -16.16
C PHE A 31 0.52 6.20 -17.55
N THR A 32 -0.41 7.14 -17.80
CA THR A 32 -0.57 7.76 -19.12
C THR A 32 0.32 8.98 -19.35
N SER A 33 0.87 9.59 -18.30
CA SER A 33 1.86 10.67 -18.40
C SER A 33 3.23 10.11 -18.83
N ASN A 34 3.34 9.76 -20.11
CA ASN A 34 4.55 9.33 -20.83
C ASN A 34 5.56 10.49 -21.04
N GLU A 35 5.76 11.34 -20.05
CA GLU A 35 6.84 12.33 -20.06
C GLU A 35 8.05 11.70 -19.36
N SER A 36 8.96 11.22 -20.20
CA SER A 36 10.25 10.57 -19.92
C SER A 36 10.25 9.04 -19.95
N LYS A 37 11.19 8.52 -20.74
CA LYS A 37 11.72 7.16 -20.74
C LYS A 37 12.37 6.81 -19.40
N GLY A 38 11.69 7.07 -18.29
CA GLY A 38 12.07 6.57 -16.99
C GLY A 38 11.73 5.09 -16.97
N GLU A 39 12.75 4.24 -16.81
CA GLU A 39 12.54 2.84 -16.42
C GLU A 39 11.48 2.82 -15.32
N ILE A 40 10.45 1.98 -15.44
CA ILE A 40 9.37 1.91 -14.46
C ILE A 40 9.99 1.38 -13.16
N LYS A 41 10.44 2.30 -12.30
CA LYS A 41 11.02 2.01 -10.98
C LYS A 41 9.88 1.67 -10.02
N GLY A 42 9.32 0.49 -10.22
CA GLY A 42 8.31 -0.11 -9.37
C GLY A 42 8.92 -1.18 -8.48
N GLY A 43 8.42 -1.31 -7.27
CA GLY A 43 8.73 -2.42 -6.39
C GLY A 43 7.52 -2.73 -5.50
N GLY A 44 7.34 -4.00 -5.16
CA GLY A 44 6.25 -4.50 -4.35
C GLY A 44 6.74 -5.59 -3.41
N ILE A 45 5.94 -5.87 -2.39
CA ILE A 45 6.20 -6.91 -1.40
C ILE A 45 5.02 -7.88 -1.42
N VAL A 46 5.33 -9.17 -1.52
CA VAL A 46 4.34 -10.23 -1.32
C VAL A 46 4.71 -10.98 -0.06
N PHE A 47 3.79 -10.99 0.91
CA PHE A 47 3.93 -11.80 2.13
C PHE A 47 3.34 -13.19 1.89
N ILE A 48 4.17 -14.22 1.88
CA ILE A 48 3.73 -15.63 1.86
C ILE A 48 3.91 -16.16 3.29
N GLY A 49 2.87 -15.99 4.11
CA GLY A 49 3.01 -16.17 5.56
C GLY A 49 3.98 -15.14 6.17
N PRO A 50 4.74 -15.47 7.23
CA PRO A 50 5.70 -14.56 7.83
C PRO A 50 6.96 -14.33 6.98
N ILE A 51 7.04 -14.94 5.78
CA ILE A 51 8.17 -14.82 4.87
C ILE A 51 7.84 -13.76 3.81
N PRO A 52 8.48 -12.57 3.88
CA PRO A 52 8.24 -11.51 2.93
C PRO A 52 9.15 -11.67 1.69
N ILE A 53 8.59 -11.49 0.49
CA ILE A 53 9.34 -11.54 -0.78
C ILE A 53 9.28 -10.18 -1.47
N ALA A 54 10.46 -9.56 -1.63
CA ALA A 54 10.63 -8.28 -2.29
C ALA A 54 10.76 -8.47 -3.81
N PHE A 55 9.99 -7.73 -4.58
CA PHE A 55 10.10 -7.66 -6.04
C PHE A 55 10.29 -6.21 -6.44
N GLY A 56 11.12 -5.94 -7.43
CA GLY A 56 11.27 -4.59 -7.96
C GLY A 56 12.13 -4.55 -9.20
N THR A 57 11.87 -3.54 -10.02
CA THR A 57 12.60 -3.29 -11.26
C THR A 57 13.87 -2.47 -11.02
N ASP A 58 13.95 -1.79 -9.86
CA ASP A 58 15.06 -0.89 -9.51
C ASP A 58 15.71 -1.29 -8.17
N SER A 59 17.04 -1.27 -8.14
CA SER A 59 17.84 -1.65 -6.97
C SER A 59 17.56 -0.76 -5.75
N TYR A 60 17.27 0.54 -5.92
CA TYR A 60 16.90 1.42 -4.82
C TYR A 60 15.53 1.04 -4.25
N SER A 61 14.56 0.72 -5.10
CA SER A 61 13.24 0.23 -4.64
C SER A 61 13.37 -1.05 -3.82
N ILE A 62 14.22 -2.00 -4.25
CA ILE A 62 14.47 -3.24 -3.51
C ILE A 62 15.16 -2.96 -2.16
N ILE A 63 16.14 -2.05 -2.12
CA ILE A 63 16.83 -1.67 -0.88
C ILE A 63 15.85 -1.05 0.13
N ILE A 64 15.01 -0.11 -0.31
CA ILE A 64 14.00 0.54 0.56
C ILE A 64 13.04 -0.51 1.12
N ILE A 65 12.57 -1.42 0.27
CA ILE A 65 11.70 -2.52 0.65
C ILE A 65 12.38 -3.44 1.68
N ALA A 66 13.65 -3.79 1.48
CA ALA A 66 14.40 -4.65 2.39
C ALA A 66 14.60 -4.00 3.77
N ILE A 67 14.91 -2.70 3.81
CA ILE A 67 15.03 -1.93 5.06
C ILE A 67 13.68 -1.91 5.78
N LEU A 68 12.59 -1.65 5.04
CA LEU A 68 11.25 -1.64 5.60
C LEU A 68 10.86 -3.01 6.18
N MET A 69 11.20 -4.11 5.49
CA MET A 69 10.99 -5.47 5.99
C MET A 69 11.76 -5.74 7.28
N LEU A 70 13.06 -5.40 7.31
CA LEU A 70 13.87 -5.57 8.52
C LEU A 70 13.26 -4.78 9.68
N MET A 71 12.85 -3.54 9.46
CA MET A 71 12.22 -2.71 10.48
C MET A 71 10.91 -3.31 10.99
N LEU A 72 10.03 -3.76 10.09
CA LEU A 72 8.75 -4.41 10.45
C LEU A 72 8.98 -5.74 11.17
N MET A 73 9.96 -6.53 10.75
CA MET A 73 10.29 -7.81 11.36
C MET A 73 10.86 -7.60 12.78
N PHE A 74 11.71 -6.59 12.98
CA PHE A 74 12.15 -6.17 14.31
C PHE A 74 10.98 -5.72 15.18
N LEU A 75 10.10 -4.88 14.64
CA LEU A 75 8.95 -4.38 15.39
C LEU A 75 8.00 -5.51 15.77
N TYR A 76 7.76 -6.45 14.84
CA TYR A 76 7.03 -7.68 15.09
C TYR A 76 7.71 -8.52 16.18
N PHE A 77 9.02 -8.73 16.10
CA PHE A 77 9.74 -9.52 17.11
C PHE A 77 9.61 -8.91 18.51
N ILE A 78 9.75 -7.58 18.63
CA ILE A 78 9.61 -6.84 19.89
C ILE A 78 8.19 -6.94 20.45
N PHE A 79 7.16 -6.70 19.62
CA PHE A 79 5.77 -6.65 20.08
C PHE A 79 5.14 -8.03 20.26
N PHE A 80 5.41 -8.97 19.35
CA PHE A 80 4.73 -10.27 19.27
C PHE A 80 5.53 -11.41 19.89
N GLN A 81 6.86 -11.43 19.74
CA GLN A 81 7.69 -12.53 20.26
C GLN A 81 8.23 -12.30 21.67
N ARG A 82 7.83 -11.21 22.33
CA ARG A 82 8.12 -10.87 23.73
C ARG A 82 9.57 -11.16 24.14
N LEU A 83 10.41 -10.14 23.94
CA LEU A 83 11.50 -9.86 24.88
C LEU A 83 10.93 -9.47 26.26
#